data_AF-A0A4Q7UM45-F1
#
_entry.id   AF-A0A4Q7UM45-F1
#
_cell.length_a   1.000
_cell.length_b   1.000
_cell.length_c   1.000
_cell.angle_alpha   90.00
_cell.angle_beta   90.00
_cell.angle_gamma   90.00
#
_symmetry.space_group_name_H-M   'P 1'
#
loop_
_entity.id
_entity.type
_entity.pdbx_description
1 polymer ?
#
loop_
_entity_poly.entity_id
_entity_poly.type
_entity_poly.pdbx_seq_one_letter_code
_entity_poly.pdbx_strand_id
1 'polypeptide(L)'
;MTSTKRRGSAMIARVVVALVGVGCLLLAVQGAVQATGQGVVLMGDRKHDLPAFHHQVDMEALWQQFVEQVPPGSRISLVEPRRNRELWHQRLNELAALRGCVVVQGAPWDYSVGVASVVRKRPTSPGVRLVVRKAD
;
A
#
# COMPACT_ATOMS: atom_id res chain seq x y z
N MET A 1 34.31 -34.08 50.07
CA MET A 1 34.46 -32.81 49.31
C MET A 1 34.00 -33.02 47.87
N THR A 2 32.90 -32.39 47.50
CA THR A 2 32.12 -32.59 46.26
C THR A 2 32.58 -31.62 45.16
N SER A 3 33.53 -32.05 44.30
CA SER A 3 34.07 -31.21 43.22
C SER A 3 34.11 -31.94 41.86
N THR A 4 33.00 -32.55 41.47
CA THR A 4 32.81 -33.08 40.10
C THR A 4 31.52 -32.58 39.46
N LYS A 5 30.52 -32.17 40.25
CA LYS A 5 29.18 -31.78 39.75
C LYS A 5 29.14 -30.41 39.04
N ARG A 6 30.05 -29.47 39.36
CA ARG A 6 30.05 -28.11 38.78
C ARG A 6 30.60 -28.04 37.35
N ARG A 7 31.58 -28.87 36.99
CA ARG A 7 32.17 -28.88 35.62
C ARG A 7 31.19 -29.45 34.59
N GLY A 8 30.45 -30.50 34.94
CA GLY A 8 29.41 -31.06 34.08
C GLY A 8 28.28 -30.07 33.79
N SER A 9 27.82 -29.35 34.82
CA SER A 9 26.75 -28.34 34.67
C SER A 9 27.14 -27.18 33.74
N ALA A 10 28.37 -26.64 33.87
CA ALA A 10 28.86 -25.59 32.98
C ALA A 10 29.08 -26.08 31.54
N MET A 11 29.47 -27.34 31.36
CA MET A 11 29.63 -27.96 30.04
C MET A 11 28.28 -28.19 29.37
N ILE A 12 27.29 -28.69 30.11
CA ILE A 12 25.91 -28.87 29.63
C ILE A 12 25.29 -27.52 29.24
N ALA A 13 25.47 -26.48 30.06
CA ALA A 13 24.96 -25.14 29.76
C ALA A 13 25.57 -24.58 28.46
N ARG A 14 26.88 -24.78 28.22
CA ARG A 14 27.54 -24.36 26.98
C ARG A 14 27.02 -25.11 25.76
N VAL A 15 26.76 -26.41 25.88
CA VAL A 15 26.19 -27.23 24.80
C VAL A 15 24.76 -26.77 24.48
N VAL A 16 23.95 -26.49 25.50
CA VAL A 16 22.58 -25.98 25.30
C VAL A 16 22.60 -24.61 24.61
N VAL A 17 23.46 -23.69 25.05
CA VAL A 17 23.59 -22.36 24.41
C VAL A 17 24.07 -22.49 22.96
N ALA A 18 25.01 -23.39 22.68
CA ALA A 18 25.47 -23.65 21.32
C ALA A 18 24.33 -24.21 20.45
N LEU A 19 23.56 -25.16 20.95
CA LEU A 19 22.41 -25.74 20.22
C LEU A 19 21.31 -24.70 19.97
N VAL A 20 21.01 -23.85 20.95
CA VAL A 20 20.04 -22.74 20.79
C VAL A 20 20.57 -21.72 19.77
N GLY A 21 21.86 -21.37 19.82
CA GLY A 21 22.49 -20.49 18.85
C GLY A 21 22.41 -21.03 17.42
N VAL A 22 22.70 -22.31 17.22
CA VAL A 22 22.57 -22.98 15.92
C VAL A 22 21.10 -23.06 15.47
N GLY A 23 20.17 -23.34 16.38
CA GLY A 23 18.74 -23.33 16.09
C GLY A 23 18.24 -21.96 15.61
N CYS A 24 18.63 -20.88 16.29
CA CYS A 24 18.34 -19.51 15.87
C CYS A 24 18.94 -19.18 14.50
N LEU A 25 20.18 -19.62 14.23
CA LEU A 25 20.83 -19.41 12.95
C LEU A 25 20.09 -20.13 11.81
N LEU A 26 19.66 -21.37 12.03
CA LEU A 26 18.90 -22.15 11.04
C LEU A 26 17.52 -21.52 10.76
N LEU A 27 16.82 -21.04 11.80
CA LEU A 27 15.56 -20.31 11.62
C LEU A 27 15.75 -18.99 10.87
N ALA A 28 16.84 -18.27 11.14
CA ALA A 28 17.16 -17.04 10.42
C ALA A 28 17.51 -17.31 8.94
N VAL A 29 18.24 -18.40 8.65
CA VAL A 29 18.55 -18.82 7.28
C VAL A 29 17.28 -19.25 6.54
N GLN A 30 16.39 -20.02 7.17
CA GLN A 30 15.10 -20.39 6.58
C GLN A 30 14.22 -19.16 6.33
N GLY A 31 14.15 -18.23 7.28
CA GLY A 31 13.44 -16.96 7.12
C GLY A 31 14.03 -16.09 6.00
N ALA A 32 15.36 -16.05 5.88
CA ALA A 32 16.04 -15.31 4.81
C ALA A 32 15.81 -15.93 3.43
N VAL A 33 15.84 -17.27 3.33
CA VAL A 33 15.54 -17.99 2.09
C VAL A 33 14.06 -17.85 1.72
N GLN A 34 13.16 -17.85 2.69
CA GLN A 34 11.73 -17.66 2.45
C GLN A 34 11.41 -16.21 2.06
N ALA A 35 12.05 -15.21 2.68
CA ALA A 35 11.94 -13.81 2.30
C ALA A 35 12.57 -13.53 0.92
N THR A 36 13.70 -14.18 0.61
CA THR A 36 14.35 -14.08 -0.70
C THR A 36 13.54 -14.83 -1.75
N GLY A 37 12.97 -15.98 -1.45
CA GLY A 37 12.08 -16.74 -2.34
C GLY A 37 10.79 -15.98 -2.63
N GLN A 38 10.11 -15.45 -1.61
CA GLN A 38 8.92 -14.61 -1.81
C GLN A 38 9.26 -13.28 -2.51
N GLY A 39 10.40 -12.67 -2.19
CA GLY A 39 10.89 -11.47 -2.86
C GLY A 39 11.26 -11.70 -4.32
N VAL A 40 11.89 -12.83 -4.63
CA VAL A 40 12.26 -13.25 -6.00
C VAL A 40 11.05 -13.72 -6.78
N VAL A 41 10.04 -14.34 -6.16
CA VAL A 41 8.76 -14.64 -6.83
C VAL A 41 8.01 -13.34 -7.15
N LEU A 42 7.96 -12.37 -6.22
CA LEU A 42 7.43 -11.02 -6.50
C LEU A 42 8.24 -10.26 -7.57
N MET A 43 9.55 -10.51 -7.68
CA MET A 43 10.42 -9.92 -8.71
C MET A 43 10.40 -10.68 -10.05
N GLY A 44 10.12 -11.98 -10.03
CA GLY A 44 10.03 -12.88 -11.17
C GLY A 44 8.73 -12.68 -11.94
N ASP A 45 7.62 -12.49 -11.22
CA ASP A 45 6.33 -12.06 -11.79
C ASP A 45 6.39 -10.66 -12.42
N ARG A 46 7.43 -9.88 -12.11
CA ARG A 46 7.63 -8.54 -12.68
C ARG A 46 8.15 -8.56 -14.12
N LYS A 47 8.51 -9.72 -14.67
CA LYS A 47 9.16 -9.81 -15.99
C LYS A 47 8.26 -10.14 -17.17
N HIS A 48 6.97 -10.41 -16.99
CA HIS A 48 6.10 -10.75 -18.13
C HIS A 48 4.75 -10.02 -18.24
N ASP A 49 4.33 -9.13 -17.32
CA ASP A 49 2.96 -8.58 -17.43
C ASP A 49 2.69 -7.21 -16.78
N LEU A 50 3.56 -6.23 -17.01
CA LEU A 50 3.13 -4.83 -16.87
C LEU A 50 3.41 -4.11 -18.18
N PRO A 51 2.40 -3.94 -19.07
CA PRO A 51 2.53 -2.95 -20.12
C PRO A 51 2.82 -1.63 -19.43
N ALA A 52 4.04 -1.13 -19.60
CA ALA A 52 4.55 0.15 -19.12
C ALA A 52 3.85 1.36 -19.79
N PHE A 53 2.57 1.22 -20.13
CA PHE A 53 1.77 2.15 -20.93
C PHE A 53 0.43 2.54 -20.30
N HIS A 54 0.12 2.08 -19.09
CA HIS A 54 -1.08 2.50 -18.37
C HIS A 54 -0.75 2.98 -16.96
N HIS A 55 -1.11 4.24 -16.68
CA HIS A 55 -1.18 4.87 -15.35
C HIS A 55 0.01 5.72 -14.88
N GLN A 56 0.64 6.50 -15.78
CA GLN A 56 1.17 7.79 -15.33
C GLN A 56 -0.05 8.70 -15.04
N VAL A 57 -0.58 8.56 -13.83
CA VAL A 57 -1.62 9.42 -13.28
C VAL A 57 -0.91 10.68 -12.81
N ASP A 58 -1.22 11.81 -13.42
CA ASP A 58 -0.76 13.11 -12.94
C ASP A 58 -1.57 13.47 -11.69
N MET A 59 -1.04 13.10 -10.52
CA MET A 59 -1.68 13.35 -9.24
C MET A 59 -1.74 14.83 -8.90
N GLU A 60 -0.79 15.64 -9.39
CA GLU A 60 -0.81 17.09 -9.21
C GLU A 60 -1.99 17.68 -9.99
N ALA A 61 -2.18 17.27 -11.25
CA ALA A 61 -3.33 17.71 -12.04
C ALA A 61 -4.68 17.29 -11.39
N LEU A 62 -4.76 16.08 -10.83
CA LEU A 62 -5.95 15.64 -10.09
C LEU A 62 -6.17 16.43 -8.81
N TRP A 63 -5.11 16.75 -8.08
CA TRP A 63 -5.16 17.58 -6.89
C TRP A 63 -5.68 18.98 -7.22
N GLN A 64 -5.15 19.64 -8.24
CA GLN A 64 -5.63 20.95 -8.69
C GLN A 64 -7.12 20.89 -9.07
N GLN A 65 -7.53 19.89 -9.86
CA GLN A 65 -8.95 19.68 -10.19
C GLN A 65 -9.84 19.49 -8.95
N PHE A 66 -9.33 18.83 -7.91
CA PHE A 66 -10.06 18.61 -6.68
C PHE A 66 -10.23 19.91 -5.89
N VAL A 67 -9.15 20.68 -5.72
CA VAL A 67 -9.16 21.95 -5.00
C VAL A 67 -10.06 22.99 -5.66
N GLU A 68 -10.09 23.01 -7.00
CA GLU A 68 -10.93 23.91 -7.79
C GLU A 68 -12.44 23.60 -7.64
N GLN A 69 -12.80 22.32 -7.50
CA GLN A 69 -14.20 21.87 -7.52
C GLN A 69 -14.79 21.62 -6.14
N VAL A 70 -13.97 21.28 -5.14
CA VAL A 70 -14.42 20.87 -3.81
C VAL A 70 -13.93 21.86 -2.75
N PRO A 71 -14.85 22.63 -2.13
CA PRO A 71 -14.50 23.50 -1.01
C PRO A 71 -13.95 22.70 0.19
N PRO A 72 -13.04 23.29 0.98
CA PRO A 72 -12.53 22.64 2.18
C PRO A 72 -13.65 22.45 3.20
N GLY A 73 -13.58 21.40 4.02
CA GLY A 73 -14.62 21.09 5.01
C GLY A 73 -15.89 20.44 4.45
N SER A 74 -16.02 20.31 3.13
CA SER A 74 -17.20 19.68 2.51
C SER A 74 -17.32 18.20 2.89
N ARG A 75 -18.56 17.71 3.01
CA ARG A 75 -18.85 16.27 3.11
C ARG A 75 -18.89 15.69 1.70
N ILE A 76 -18.07 14.67 1.45
CA ILE A 76 -17.98 14.06 0.12
C ILE A 76 -18.31 12.57 0.18
N SER A 77 -19.01 12.08 -0.84
CA SER A 77 -19.18 10.66 -1.11
C SER A 77 -18.24 10.23 -2.23
N LEU A 78 -17.53 9.11 -2.06
CA LEU A 78 -16.61 8.61 -3.07
C LEU A 78 -17.32 7.69 -4.05
N VAL A 79 -17.22 8.00 -5.33
CA VAL A 79 -17.71 7.17 -6.44
C VAL A 79 -16.54 6.41 -7.02
N GLU A 80 -16.45 5.14 -6.69
CA GLU A 80 -15.29 4.33 -7.04
C GLU A 80 -15.38 3.80 -8.48
N PRO A 81 -14.30 3.90 -9.27
CA PRO A 81 -14.25 3.27 -10.58
C PRO A 81 -14.24 1.74 -10.43
N ARG A 82 -14.91 1.03 -11.37
CA ARG A 82 -14.97 -0.44 -11.39
C ARG A 82 -13.60 -1.12 -11.46
N ARG A 83 -12.60 -0.43 -12.04
CA ARG A 83 -11.21 -0.90 -12.10
C ARG A 83 -10.37 -0.18 -11.05
N ASN A 84 -9.48 -0.91 -10.38
CA ASN A 84 -8.57 -0.39 -9.35
C ASN A 84 -9.30 0.32 -8.20
N ARG A 85 -10.45 -0.24 -7.78
CA ARG A 85 -11.34 0.30 -6.74
C ARG A 85 -10.59 0.70 -5.48
N GLU A 86 -9.81 -0.22 -4.91
CA GLU A 86 -9.08 -0.01 -3.65
C GLU A 86 -8.03 1.09 -3.77
N LEU A 87 -7.27 1.11 -4.87
CA LEU A 87 -6.26 2.14 -5.11
C LEU A 87 -6.91 3.51 -5.24
N TRP A 88 -7.98 3.63 -6.01
CA TRP A 88 -8.69 4.91 -6.16
C TRP A 88 -9.39 5.34 -4.89
N HIS A 89 -9.92 4.41 -4.11
CA HIS A 89 -10.48 4.69 -2.79
C HIS A 89 -9.43 5.30 -1.87
N GLN A 90 -8.25 4.68 -1.77
CA GLN A 90 -7.13 5.21 -1.00
C GLN A 90 -6.73 6.61 -1.47
N ARG A 91 -6.53 6.80 -2.79
CA ARG A 91 -6.08 8.10 -3.34
C ARG A 91 -7.09 9.21 -3.14
N LEU A 92 -8.38 8.94 -3.33
CA LEU A 92 -9.41 9.94 -3.09
C LEU A 92 -9.55 10.29 -1.61
N ASN A 93 -9.37 9.32 -0.71
CA ASN A 93 -9.30 9.58 0.74
C ASN A 93 -8.09 10.47 1.10
N GLU A 94 -6.93 10.24 0.47
CA GLU A 94 -5.74 11.09 0.67
C GLU A 94 -6.02 12.54 0.23
N LEU A 95 -6.60 12.75 -0.96
CA LEU A 95 -6.96 14.11 -1.42
C LEU A 95 -8.00 14.77 -0.50
N ALA A 96 -9.00 14.01 -0.04
CA ALA A 96 -10.00 14.50 0.88
C ALA A 96 -9.39 14.95 2.21
N ALA A 97 -8.49 14.12 2.78
CA ALA A 97 -7.78 14.45 4.01
C ALA A 97 -6.92 15.70 3.85
N LEU A 98 -6.17 15.82 2.75
CA LEU A 98 -5.34 17.00 2.45
C LEU A 98 -6.17 18.28 2.31
N ARG A 99 -7.39 18.20 1.78
CA ARG A 99 -8.30 19.34 1.65
C ARG A 99 -9.13 19.62 2.91
N GLY A 100 -9.07 18.75 3.92
CA GLY A 100 -9.91 18.83 5.10
C GLY A 100 -11.38 18.50 4.83
N CYS A 101 -11.68 17.69 3.81
CA CYS A 101 -13.02 17.19 3.53
C CYS A 101 -13.34 15.96 4.39
N VAL A 102 -14.63 15.75 4.66
CA VAL A 102 -15.12 14.59 5.41
C VAL A 102 -15.71 13.58 4.43
N VAL A 103 -15.16 12.37 4.38
CA VAL A 103 -15.69 11.29 3.54
C VAL A 103 -16.85 10.60 4.27
N VAL A 104 -18.02 10.52 3.62
CA VAL A 104 -19.25 9.92 4.17
C VAL A 104 -19.74 8.77 3.29
N GLN A 105 -20.22 7.68 3.91
CA GLN A 105 -20.75 6.51 3.19
C GLN A 105 -22.25 6.58 2.89
N GLY A 106 -22.93 7.61 3.35
CA GLY A 106 -24.38 7.80 3.17
C GLY A 106 -24.77 9.27 3.23
N ALA A 107 -26.03 9.56 2.91
CA ALA A 107 -26.53 10.93 2.94
C ALA A 107 -26.56 11.47 4.39
N PRO A 108 -26.37 12.79 4.59
CA PRO A 108 -26.15 13.81 3.58
C PRO A 108 -24.66 14.00 3.20
N TRP A 109 -24.37 14.08 1.90
CA TRP A 109 -23.10 14.56 1.34
C TRP A 109 -23.35 15.82 0.52
N ASP A 110 -22.35 16.69 0.40
CA ASP A 110 -22.43 17.93 -0.37
C ASP A 110 -21.94 17.71 -1.81
N TYR A 111 -20.99 16.78 -2.01
CA TYR A 111 -20.45 16.41 -3.32
C TYR A 111 -20.24 14.90 -3.44
N SER A 112 -20.40 14.38 -4.65
CA SER A 112 -19.93 13.05 -5.05
C SER A 112 -18.67 13.20 -5.90
N VAL A 113 -17.59 12.52 -5.51
CA VAL A 113 -16.28 12.62 -6.17
C VAL A 113 -15.84 11.24 -6.66
N GLY A 114 -15.51 11.13 -7.94
CA GLY A 114 -14.96 9.92 -8.53
C GLY A 114 -13.91 10.21 -9.59
N VAL A 115 -13.35 9.15 -10.17
CA VAL A 115 -12.35 9.24 -11.24
C VAL A 115 -12.85 8.49 -12.46
N ALA A 116 -12.76 9.14 -13.62
CA ALA A 116 -13.08 8.53 -14.91
C ALA A 116 -11.82 8.41 -15.77
N SER A 117 -11.64 7.26 -16.42
CA SER A 117 -10.61 7.08 -17.45
C SER A 117 -10.92 7.93 -18.67
N VAL A 118 -9.90 8.58 -19.22
CA VAL A 118 -10.02 9.38 -20.45
C VAL A 118 -9.19 8.72 -21.54
N VAL A 119 -9.78 8.59 -22.73
CA VAL A 119 -9.04 8.14 -23.92
C VAL A 119 -7.96 9.17 -24.22
N ARG A 120 -6.69 8.79 -24.05
CA ARG A 120 -5.55 9.66 -24.33
C ARG A 120 -5.49 9.93 -25.83
N LYS A 121 -5.56 11.21 -26.23
CA LYS A 121 -5.30 11.63 -27.62
C LYS A 121 -3.80 11.81 -27.90
N ARG A 122 -2.98 11.98 -26.86
CA ARG A 122 -1.51 12.10 -26.94
C ARG A 122 -0.85 11.29 -25.81
N PRO A 123 0.40 10.83 -25.96
CA PRO A 123 1.10 10.03 -24.95
C PRO A 123 1.16 10.71 -23.57
N THR A 124 1.30 12.04 -23.57
CA THR A 124 1.41 12.90 -22.39
C THR A 124 0.07 13.37 -21.81
N SER A 125 -1.07 13.07 -22.46
CA SER A 125 -2.37 13.49 -21.94
C SER A 125 -2.74 12.69 -20.68
N PRO A 126 -3.40 13.31 -19.69
CA PRO A 126 -3.83 12.61 -18.49
C PRO A 126 -4.78 11.47 -18.88
N GLY A 127 -4.48 10.26 -18.39
CA GLY A 127 -5.29 9.06 -18.67
C GLY A 127 -6.55 8.97 -17.81
N VAL A 128 -6.72 9.90 -16.89
CA VAL A 128 -7.80 9.96 -15.91
C VAL A 128 -8.17 11.42 -15.64
N ARG A 129 -9.42 11.65 -15.27
CA ARG A 129 -9.94 12.96 -14.83
C ARG A 129 -10.79 12.80 -13.58
N LEU A 130 -10.82 13.85 -12.76
CA LEU A 130 -11.76 13.93 -11.65
C LEU A 130 -13.17 14.18 -12.19
N VAL A 131 -14.16 13.54 -11.56
CA VAL A 131 -15.58 13.78 -11.81
C VAL A 131 -16.19 14.19 -10.48
N VAL A 132 -16.59 15.44 -10.37
CA VAL A 132 -17.27 15.99 -9.20
C VAL A 132 -18.72 16.29 -9.58
N ARG A 133 -19.66 15.89 -8.73
CA ARG A 133 -21.08 16.22 -8.83
C ARG A 133 -21.52 16.82 -7.52
N LYS A 134 -22.20 17.96 -7.56
CA LYS A 134 -22.82 18.53 -6.37
C LYS A 134 -24.06 17.70 -6.02
N ALA A 135 -24.32 17.47 -4.74
CA ALA A 135 -25.59 16.92 -4.30
C ALA A 135 -26.71 17.93 -4.55
N ASP A 136 -27.84 17.45 -5.05
CA ASP A 136 -29.05 18.24 -5.30
C ASP A 136 -29.83 18.51 -3.99
#